data_AF-A0A8D8WX67-F1
#
_entry.id   AF-A0A8D8WX67-F1
#
_cell.length_a   1.000
_cell.length_b   1.000
_cell.length_c   1.000
_cell.angle_alpha   90.00
_cell.angle_beta   90.00
_cell.angle_gamma   90.00
#
_symmetry.space_group_name_H-M   'P 1'
#
loop_
_entity.id
_entity.type
_entity.pdbx_description
1 polymer ?
#
loop_
_entity_poly.entity_id
_entity_poly.type
_entity_poly.pdbx_seq_one_letter_code
_entity_poly.pdbx_strand_id
1 'polypeptide(L)'
;MGTSLARIIVRFNLKACHLMRPSETDQANGTKERYTDIRFHEHNLDQMIVYKNDDLYKGTIIQYKIIIDTFSSAENNDINNINNIVQEDESVVLQVQTLVQPKQILRVLKSDEFSVKLKHLEVSSSYDQKEQMSRDFTHTMGPYSEPILIHEWATDNVSYNVSYLWIDPTNVLAAVTSVMIDGNTTIDHVRSTLKTPILPGEWKIKLVWNSQVFVETSFLISPLEFLNKMPLTSQQVGFVHGGSYPYSLKSAGSFWTRYLDSNKPHESLERKAALNSRRTGFDLQQWIDSLVSRWFTIGETCVLNSANIALRCGTSWTHSLESCVRTPWSSAYPDPKSDIVSINGTSGYLNRW
;
A
#
# COMPACT_ATOMS: atom_id res chain seq x y z
N MET A 1 -7.08 3.46 -0.74
CA MET A 1 -5.65 3.13 -0.52
C MET A 1 -4.71 4.07 -1.24
N GLY A 2 -4.84 4.30 -2.56
CA GLY A 2 -3.99 5.26 -3.30
C GLY A 2 -3.91 6.65 -2.68
N THR A 3 -5.04 7.19 -2.20
CA THR A 3 -5.09 8.47 -1.46
C THR A 3 -4.31 8.45 -0.15
N SER A 4 -4.40 7.36 0.62
CA SER A 4 -3.61 7.17 1.85
C SER A 4 -2.12 7.03 1.52
N LEU A 5 -1.75 6.28 0.49
CA LEU A 5 -0.36 6.18 0.05
C LEU A 5 0.19 7.54 -0.37
N ALA A 6 -0.51 8.31 -1.21
CA ALA A 6 -0.11 9.66 -1.58
C ALA A 6 0.03 10.58 -0.34
N ARG A 7 -0.91 10.50 0.61
CA ARG A 7 -0.85 11.24 1.89
C ARG A 7 0.34 10.83 2.75
N ILE A 8 0.67 9.53 2.85
CA ILE A 8 1.85 9.02 3.55
C ILE A 8 3.13 9.49 2.86
N ILE A 9 3.22 9.37 1.52
CA ILE A 9 4.38 9.81 0.75
C ILE A 9 4.62 11.30 1.00
N VAL A 10 3.58 12.13 0.92
CA VAL A 10 3.68 13.56 1.19
C VAL A 10 4.10 13.80 2.64
N ARG A 11 3.54 13.08 3.62
CA ARG A 11 3.84 13.26 5.05
C ARG A 11 5.21 12.75 5.51
N PHE A 12 5.78 11.73 4.89
CA PHE A 12 7.00 11.08 5.38
C PHE A 12 8.17 11.14 4.42
N ASN A 13 7.92 11.14 3.10
CA ASN A 13 8.97 11.20 2.09
C ASN A 13 9.26 12.66 1.69
N LEU A 14 8.22 13.45 1.44
CA LEU A 14 8.37 14.84 0.98
C LEU A 14 8.36 15.88 2.13
N LYS A 15 7.73 15.57 3.27
CA LYS A 15 7.63 16.47 4.43
C LYS A 15 8.86 16.49 5.35
N ALA A 16 9.97 15.84 4.98
CA ALA A 16 11.24 16.06 5.68
C ALA A 16 11.62 17.56 5.75
N CYS A 17 11.06 18.37 4.85
CA CYS A 17 11.19 19.82 4.80
C CYS A 17 10.45 20.59 5.92
N HIS A 18 9.52 19.97 6.64
CA HIS A 18 8.71 20.60 7.70
C HIS A 18 9.31 20.45 9.11
N LEU A 19 10.21 19.47 9.31
CA LEU A 19 10.84 19.22 10.61
C LEU A 19 11.88 20.29 10.98
N MET A 20 12.11 21.26 10.08
CA MET A 20 13.01 22.41 10.27
C MET A 20 12.19 23.71 10.27
N ARG A 21 11.00 23.72 10.90
CA ARG A 21 10.37 25.00 11.25
C ARG A 21 11.28 25.71 12.27
N PRO A 22 11.64 26.98 12.05
CA PRO A 22 12.45 27.71 13.02
C PRO A 22 11.73 27.77 14.37
N SER A 23 12.52 27.69 15.44
CA SER A 23 12.02 27.93 16.79
C SER A 23 11.51 29.37 16.91
N GLU A 24 10.56 29.67 17.79
CA GLU A 24 10.10 31.06 18.04
C GLU A 24 11.27 32.00 18.40
N THR A 25 12.38 31.44 18.90
CA THR A 25 13.64 32.15 19.19
C THR A 25 14.45 32.55 17.94
N ASP A 26 14.35 31.84 16.81
CA ASP A 26 15.08 32.18 15.58
C ASP A 26 14.42 33.32 14.80
N GLN A 27 13.11 33.53 15.00
CA GLN A 27 12.38 34.68 14.44
C GLN A 27 12.82 36.01 15.06
N ALA A 28 13.38 36.00 16.28
CA ALA A 28 13.84 37.21 16.97
C ALA A 28 15.20 37.74 16.48
N ASN A 29 15.99 36.92 15.77
CA ASN A 29 17.35 37.26 15.34
C ASN A 29 17.46 37.82 13.90
N GLY A 30 16.34 38.04 13.21
CA GLY A 30 16.35 38.68 11.88
C GLY A 30 17.01 37.85 10.77
N THR A 31 17.26 36.57 10.98
CA THR A 31 17.70 35.63 9.94
C THR A 31 16.57 35.43 8.93
N LYS A 32 16.79 35.90 7.70
CA LYS A 32 15.87 35.73 6.57
C LYS A 32 15.79 34.25 6.20
N GLU A 33 14.67 33.60 6.44
CA GLU A 33 14.49 32.18 6.12
C GLU A 33 13.32 31.98 5.16
N ARG A 34 13.59 31.23 4.08
CA ARG A 34 12.57 30.72 3.17
C ARG A 34 12.23 29.30 3.57
N TYR A 35 10.94 28.99 3.72
CA TYR A 35 10.47 27.64 3.99
C TYR A 35 9.40 27.20 2.98
N THR A 36 9.40 25.91 2.65
CA THR A 36 8.41 25.29 1.76
C THR A 36 7.49 24.37 2.55
N ASP A 37 6.17 24.60 2.48
CA ASP A 37 5.17 23.63 2.91
C ASP A 37 4.73 22.79 1.70
N ILE A 38 4.50 21.49 1.90
CA ILE A 38 3.97 20.58 0.88
C ILE A 38 2.66 20.01 1.39
N ARG A 39 1.59 20.32 0.66
CA ARG A 39 0.22 19.88 0.94
C ARG A 39 -0.28 18.92 -0.12
N PHE A 40 -1.18 18.03 0.30
CA PHE A 40 -1.90 17.10 -0.56
C PHE A 40 -3.36 17.04 -0.15
N HIS A 41 -4.24 17.10 -1.14
CA HIS A 41 -5.67 16.92 -0.97
C HIS A 41 -6.10 15.57 -1.56
N GLU A 42 -7.14 14.96 -1.00
CA GLU A 42 -7.62 13.63 -1.41
C GLU A 42 -8.08 13.53 -2.88
N HIS A 43 -8.51 14.65 -3.47
CA HIS A 43 -8.86 14.76 -4.89
C HIS A 43 -7.66 14.90 -5.83
N ASN A 44 -6.43 14.93 -5.29
CA ASN A 44 -5.22 15.12 -6.08
C ASN A 44 -4.62 13.81 -6.58
N LEU A 45 -5.21 12.65 -6.28
CA LEU A 45 -4.80 11.39 -6.90
C LEU A 45 -5.29 11.36 -8.35
N ASP A 46 -4.37 11.29 -9.31
CA ASP A 46 -4.72 11.28 -10.73
C ASP A 46 -4.87 9.83 -11.24
N GLN A 47 -3.84 8.99 -11.06
CA GLN A 47 -3.87 7.60 -11.54
C GLN A 47 -2.90 6.69 -10.79
N MET A 48 -3.11 5.38 -10.94
CA MET A 48 -2.22 4.33 -10.44
C MET A 48 -1.89 3.38 -11.60
N ILE A 49 -0.61 3.11 -11.80
CA ILE A 49 -0.11 2.33 -12.94
C ILE A 49 0.73 1.17 -12.42
N VAL A 50 0.40 -0.05 -12.84
CA VAL A 50 1.22 -1.23 -12.51
C VAL A 50 2.52 -1.17 -13.30
N TYR A 51 3.65 -1.23 -12.59
CA TYR A 51 4.98 -1.27 -13.20
C TYR A 51 5.54 -2.68 -13.18
N LYS A 52 5.91 -3.17 -14.36
CA LYS A 52 6.60 -4.46 -14.55
C LYS A 52 7.91 -4.22 -15.28
N ASN A 53 8.93 -4.99 -14.89
CA ASN A 53 10.19 -5.08 -15.62
C ASN A 53 10.62 -6.55 -15.68
N ASP A 54 10.97 -7.03 -16.86
CA ASP A 54 11.26 -8.44 -17.16
C ASP A 54 10.15 -9.38 -16.67
N ASP A 55 8.89 -9.04 -17.00
CA ASP A 55 7.66 -9.73 -16.58
C ASP A 55 7.38 -9.81 -15.07
N LEU A 56 8.30 -9.30 -14.25
CA LEU A 56 8.16 -9.23 -12.80
C LEU A 56 7.48 -7.93 -12.38
N TYR A 57 6.50 -8.06 -11.48
CA TYR A 57 5.92 -6.90 -10.82
C TYR A 57 6.98 -6.18 -9.97
N LYS A 58 7.21 -4.89 -10.27
CA LYS A 58 8.16 -4.04 -9.56
C LYS A 58 7.47 -3.00 -8.68
N GLY A 59 6.15 -2.97 -8.63
CA GLY A 59 5.39 -2.01 -7.83
C GLY A 59 4.32 -1.29 -8.65
N THR A 60 3.68 -0.34 -7.99
CA THR A 60 2.66 0.52 -8.59
C THR A 60 3.15 1.95 -8.54
N ILE A 61 3.10 2.63 -9.67
CA ILE A 61 3.39 4.06 -9.78
C ILE A 61 2.10 4.80 -9.41
N ILE A 62 2.19 5.68 -8.42
CA ILE A 62 1.10 6.55 -8.02
C ILE A 62 1.39 7.94 -8.58
N GLN A 63 0.52 8.43 -9.45
CA GLN A 63 0.57 9.80 -9.96
C GLN A 63 -0.41 10.67 -9.20
N TYR A 64 0.06 11.80 -8.68
CA TYR A 64 -0.75 12.71 -7.89
C TYR A 64 -0.20 14.14 -7.91
N LYS A 65 -1.05 15.09 -7.50
CA LYS A 65 -0.70 16.51 -7.39
C LYS A 65 -0.33 16.90 -5.97
N ILE A 66 0.79 17.59 -5.82
CA ILE A 66 1.19 18.25 -4.58
C ILE A 66 1.08 19.77 -4.76
N ILE A 67 0.75 20.46 -3.68
CA ILE A 67 0.76 21.91 -3.63
C ILE A 67 1.96 22.30 -2.77
N ILE A 68 2.83 23.14 -3.33
CA ILE A 68 4.00 23.66 -2.64
C ILE A 68 3.74 25.13 -2.35
N ASP A 69 3.76 25.49 -1.08
CA ASP A 69 3.66 26.88 -0.65
C ASP A 69 5.07 27.35 -0.26
N THR A 70 5.60 28.34 -0.96
CA THR A 70 6.85 29.00 -0.59
C THR A 70 6.56 30.24 0.22
N PHE A 71 7.18 30.35 1.39
CA PHE A 71 7.10 31.54 2.23
C PHE A 71 8.46 32.22 2.30
N SER A 72 8.49 33.54 2.11
CA SER A 72 9.70 34.37 2.25
C SER A 72 9.44 35.44 3.30
N SER A 73 10.28 35.52 4.34
CA SER A 73 10.15 36.52 5.40
C SER A 73 10.80 37.87 5.05
N ALA A 74 10.68 38.37 3.81
CA ALA A 74 11.21 39.69 3.43
C ALA A 74 10.51 40.31 2.21
N GLU A 75 10.15 41.59 2.32
CA GLU A 75 9.76 42.47 1.20
C GLU A 75 10.99 42.77 0.32
N ASN A 76 10.96 42.30 -0.94
CA ASN A 76 11.58 42.79 -2.18
C ASN A 76 13.02 43.36 -2.21
N ASN A 77 13.87 42.84 -3.11
CA ASN A 77 14.25 43.46 -4.40
C ASN A 77 15.57 42.96 -5.03
N ASP A 78 16.33 42.07 -4.40
CA ASP A 78 17.56 41.55 -5.01
C ASP A 78 17.62 40.03 -4.81
N ILE A 79 17.51 39.28 -5.91
CA ILE A 79 18.22 38.02 -6.23
C ILE A 79 17.55 37.41 -7.48
N ASN A 80 18.03 37.83 -8.65
CA ASN A 80 17.86 37.11 -9.91
C ASN A 80 18.81 35.90 -9.91
N ASN A 81 18.38 34.76 -9.37
CA ASN A 81 18.88 33.42 -9.76
C ASN A 81 18.15 32.26 -9.05
N ILE A 82 16.84 32.34 -8.94
CA ILE A 82 16.01 31.12 -8.97
C ILE A 82 15.46 31.06 -10.38
N ASN A 83 15.98 30.17 -11.21
CA ASN A 83 15.44 29.98 -12.54
C ASN A 83 14.00 29.43 -12.45
N ASN A 84 13.05 30.37 -12.49
CA ASN A 84 11.79 30.40 -13.24
C ASN A 84 10.67 29.39 -12.94
N ILE A 85 10.35 29.06 -11.68
CA ILE A 85 9.06 28.39 -11.40
C ILE A 85 8.26 29.00 -10.25
N VAL A 86 8.86 29.71 -9.29
CA VAL A 86 8.10 30.20 -8.12
C VAL A 86 8.43 31.66 -7.83
N GLN A 87 7.46 32.55 -8.07
CA GLN A 87 7.47 33.91 -7.50
C GLN A 87 7.17 33.84 -6.01
N GLU A 88 7.62 34.83 -5.23
CA GLU A 88 7.36 34.88 -3.78
C GLU A 88 5.84 34.88 -3.51
N ASP A 89 5.42 34.16 -2.46
CA ASP A 89 4.02 34.02 -2.01
C ASP A 89 3.04 33.34 -3.00
N GLU A 90 3.52 32.52 -3.94
CA GLU A 90 2.67 31.69 -4.80
C GLU A 90 2.64 30.21 -4.39
N SER A 91 1.44 29.63 -4.38
CA SER A 91 1.23 28.19 -4.28
C SER A 91 1.44 27.54 -5.65
N VAL A 92 2.46 26.69 -5.78
CA VAL A 92 2.74 25.96 -7.02
C VAL A 92 2.19 24.54 -6.94
N VAL A 93 1.42 24.16 -7.96
CA VAL A 93 0.91 22.79 -8.08
C VAL A 93 1.86 21.98 -8.96
N LEU A 94 2.46 20.94 -8.39
CA LEU A 94 3.31 20.02 -9.14
C LEU A 94 2.61 18.67 -9.29
N GLN A 95 2.73 18.08 -10.47
CA GLN A 95 2.38 16.68 -10.70
C GLN A 95 3.61 15.82 -10.45
N VAL A 96 3.47 14.81 -9.61
CA VAL A 96 4.55 13.89 -9.26
C VAL A 96 4.12 12.45 -9.45
N GLN A 97 5.11 11.59 -9.64
CA GLN A 97 4.92 10.14 -9.60
C GLN A 97 5.81 9.54 -8.53
N THR A 98 5.28 8.58 -7.80
CA THR A 98 6.05 7.81 -6.80
C THR A 98 5.86 6.33 -7.03
N LEU A 99 6.96 5.59 -7.08
CA LEU A 99 6.90 4.13 -7.11
C LEU A 99 6.64 3.58 -5.70
N VAL A 100 5.62 2.74 -5.54
CA VAL A 100 5.35 2.04 -4.28
C VAL A 100 5.31 0.54 -4.48
N GLN A 101 5.76 -0.21 -3.48
CA GLN A 101 5.75 -1.67 -3.50
C GLN A 101 5.03 -2.22 -2.26
N PRO A 102 4.06 -3.13 -2.40
CA PRO A 102 3.53 -3.86 -1.26
C PRO A 102 4.61 -4.75 -0.66
N LYS A 103 4.66 -4.84 0.67
CA LYS A 103 5.55 -5.74 1.39
C LYS A 103 4.91 -7.11 1.47
N GLN A 104 5.60 -8.13 0.97
CA GLN A 104 5.21 -9.51 1.22
C GLN A 104 5.69 -9.93 2.61
N ILE A 105 4.77 -10.32 3.48
CA ILE A 105 5.07 -10.72 4.86
C ILE A 105 4.84 -12.22 4.98
N LEU A 106 5.90 -13.00 4.75
CA LEU A 106 5.93 -14.45 4.94
C LEU A 106 6.96 -14.81 6.00
N ARG A 107 6.57 -15.63 6.98
CA ARG A 107 7.44 -16.12 8.04
C ARG A 107 7.39 -17.65 8.09
N VAL A 108 8.52 -18.28 7.80
CA VAL A 108 8.69 -19.72 8.00
C VAL A 108 9.01 -19.95 9.47
N LEU A 109 8.09 -20.57 10.20
CA LEU A 109 8.22 -20.87 11.64
C LEU A 109 8.92 -22.20 11.88
N LYS A 110 8.73 -23.17 10.98
CA LYS A 110 9.41 -24.46 11.01
C LYS A 110 9.91 -24.78 9.60
N SER A 111 11.21 -25.05 9.51
CA SER A 111 11.86 -25.49 8.28
C SER A 111 12.11 -27.00 8.34
N ASP A 112 11.44 -27.74 7.47
CA ASP A 112 11.62 -29.17 7.20
C ASP A 112 11.29 -29.49 5.73
N GLU A 113 11.36 -30.77 5.35
CA GLU A 113 11.07 -31.24 3.99
C GLU A 113 9.69 -30.84 3.48
N PHE A 114 8.70 -30.68 4.36
CA PHE A 114 7.36 -30.25 3.96
C PHE A 114 7.33 -28.75 3.66
N SER A 115 7.88 -27.92 4.55
CA SER A 115 7.86 -26.46 4.36
C SER A 115 8.65 -25.98 3.14
N VAL A 116 9.73 -26.68 2.76
CA VAL A 116 10.57 -26.33 1.59
C VAL A 116 9.83 -26.57 0.27
N LYS A 117 8.78 -27.39 0.29
CA LYS A 117 7.92 -27.63 -0.88
C LYS A 117 7.00 -26.45 -1.15
N LEU A 118 6.58 -25.69 -0.14
CA LEU A 118 5.81 -24.47 -0.34
C LEU A 118 6.71 -23.39 -0.97
N LYS A 119 6.47 -23.05 -2.23
CA LYS A 119 7.22 -22.04 -2.99
C LYS A 119 6.64 -20.65 -2.85
N HIS A 120 5.32 -20.54 -2.84
CA HIS A 120 4.62 -19.27 -2.77
C HIS A 120 3.37 -19.39 -1.90
N LEU A 121 3.09 -18.34 -1.12
CA LEU A 121 1.87 -18.23 -0.33
C LEU A 121 1.48 -16.75 -0.24
N GLU A 122 0.36 -16.40 -0.87
CA GLU A 122 -0.13 -15.03 -0.90
C GLU A 122 -1.64 -14.95 -0.72
N VAL A 123 -2.11 -13.78 -0.27
CA VAL A 123 -3.53 -13.48 -0.19
C VAL A 123 -3.86 -12.40 -1.20
N SER A 124 -4.90 -12.63 -1.97
CA SER A 124 -5.37 -11.76 -3.04
C SER A 124 -6.87 -11.54 -2.93
N SER A 125 -7.38 -10.44 -3.49
CA SER A 125 -8.81 -10.25 -3.72
C SER A 125 -9.29 -10.74 -5.08
N SER A 126 -8.37 -11.07 -6.00
CA SER A 126 -8.71 -11.44 -7.37
C SER A 126 -7.67 -12.41 -7.93
N TYR A 127 -8.08 -13.65 -8.17
CA TYR A 127 -7.25 -14.68 -8.76
C TYR A 127 -7.72 -15.00 -10.18
N ASP A 128 -6.81 -14.93 -11.14
CA ASP A 128 -7.05 -15.35 -12.52
C ASP A 128 -6.63 -16.81 -12.68
N GLN A 129 -7.62 -17.71 -12.72
CA GLN A 129 -7.37 -19.14 -12.81
C GLN A 129 -6.69 -19.55 -14.12
N LYS A 130 -6.88 -18.79 -15.20
CA LYS A 130 -6.30 -19.11 -16.51
C LYS A 130 -4.81 -18.77 -16.53
N GLU A 131 -4.46 -17.59 -16.02
CA GLU A 131 -3.07 -17.12 -15.96
C GLU A 131 -2.34 -17.55 -14.67
N GLN A 132 -3.03 -18.28 -13.78
CA GLN A 132 -2.56 -18.76 -12.48
C GLN A 132 -1.88 -17.67 -11.63
N MET A 133 -2.45 -16.47 -11.61
CA MET A 133 -1.84 -15.33 -10.92
C MET A 133 -2.87 -14.42 -10.25
N SER A 134 -2.43 -13.73 -9.20
CA SER A 134 -3.19 -12.62 -8.63
C SER A 134 -3.29 -11.45 -9.61
N ARG A 135 -4.50 -10.91 -9.78
CA ARG A 135 -4.77 -9.63 -10.46
C ARG A 135 -4.81 -8.45 -9.48
N ASP A 136 -4.72 -8.72 -8.18
CA ASP A 136 -4.59 -7.71 -7.12
C ASP A 136 -3.10 -7.43 -6.84
N PHE A 137 -2.43 -6.79 -7.79
CA PHE A 137 -0.99 -6.50 -7.71
C PHE A 137 -0.62 -5.58 -6.53
N THR A 138 -1.55 -4.73 -6.12
CA THR A 138 -1.36 -3.80 -5.00
C THR A 138 -1.69 -4.42 -3.65
N HIS A 139 -2.24 -5.64 -3.61
CA HIS A 139 -2.80 -6.27 -2.42
C HIS A 139 -3.78 -5.34 -1.67
N THR A 140 -4.64 -4.68 -2.44
CA THR A 140 -5.66 -3.76 -1.95
C THR A 140 -6.90 -4.52 -1.52
N MET A 141 -7.08 -4.72 -0.22
CA MET A 141 -8.31 -5.29 0.33
C MET A 141 -9.00 -4.33 1.29
N GLY A 142 -10.33 -4.33 1.24
CA GLY A 142 -11.21 -3.61 2.15
C GLY A 142 -12.17 -4.54 2.87
N PRO A 143 -13.07 -4.02 3.72
CA PRO A 143 -13.98 -4.82 4.54
C PRO A 143 -14.94 -5.68 3.74
N TYR A 144 -15.21 -5.32 2.47
CA TYR A 144 -16.11 -6.06 1.60
C TYR A 144 -15.37 -6.88 0.53
N SER A 145 -14.03 -6.96 0.60
CA SER A 145 -13.27 -7.84 -0.30
C SER A 145 -13.52 -9.31 0.04
N GLU A 146 -13.30 -10.20 -0.92
CA GLU A 146 -13.33 -11.64 -0.75
C GLU A 146 -11.89 -12.18 -0.80
N PRO A 147 -11.22 -12.43 0.35
CA PRO A 147 -9.86 -12.93 0.34
C PRO A 147 -9.77 -14.34 -0.26
N ILE A 148 -8.78 -14.52 -1.11
CA ILE A 148 -8.41 -15.77 -1.77
C ILE A 148 -6.96 -16.06 -1.38
N LEU A 149 -6.71 -17.23 -0.82
CA LEU A 149 -5.37 -17.72 -0.56
C LEU A 149 -4.86 -18.44 -1.80
N ILE A 150 -3.71 -18.02 -2.31
CA ILE A 150 -3.01 -18.66 -3.43
C ILE A 150 -1.77 -19.33 -2.85
N HIS A 151 -1.57 -20.59 -3.22
CA HIS A 151 -0.43 -21.38 -2.72
C HIS A 151 0.20 -22.18 -3.85
N GLU A 152 1.52 -22.08 -3.94
CA GLU A 152 2.33 -22.83 -4.88
C GLU A 152 3.20 -23.84 -4.13
N TRP A 153 3.17 -25.07 -4.58
CA TRP A 153 3.91 -26.19 -4.04
C TRP A 153 4.78 -26.83 -5.13
N ALA A 154 5.94 -27.35 -4.74
CA ALA A 154 6.71 -28.24 -5.57
C ALA A 154 5.94 -29.54 -5.84
N THR A 155 6.03 -30.04 -7.07
CA THR A 155 5.50 -31.36 -7.45
C THR A 155 6.11 -32.44 -6.56
N ASP A 156 5.26 -33.37 -6.13
CA ASP A 156 5.64 -34.47 -5.25
C ASP A 156 4.78 -35.71 -5.54
N ASN A 157 5.20 -36.87 -5.07
CA ASN A 157 4.43 -38.11 -5.20
C ASN A 157 3.45 -38.31 -4.02
N VAL A 158 3.45 -37.40 -3.04
CA VAL A 158 2.66 -37.50 -1.81
C VAL A 158 1.68 -36.33 -1.74
N SER A 159 0.41 -36.65 -1.45
CA SER A 159 -0.61 -35.65 -1.18
C SER A 159 -0.60 -35.23 0.29
N TYR A 160 -0.78 -33.94 0.57
CA TYR A 160 -0.81 -33.39 1.93
C TYR A 160 -2.18 -32.83 2.27
N ASN A 161 -2.77 -33.25 3.39
CA ASN A 161 -3.97 -32.58 3.93
C ASN A 161 -3.55 -31.49 4.91
N VAL A 162 -3.59 -30.24 4.46
CA VAL A 162 -3.16 -29.06 5.22
C VAL A 162 -4.37 -28.26 5.68
N SER A 163 -4.18 -27.46 6.74
CA SER A 163 -5.21 -26.54 7.21
C SER A 163 -4.67 -25.12 7.33
N TYR A 164 -5.38 -24.18 6.71
CA TYR A 164 -5.12 -22.75 6.80
C TYR A 164 -6.04 -22.13 7.83
N LEU A 165 -5.45 -21.50 8.85
CA LEU A 165 -6.18 -20.82 9.92
C LEU A 165 -6.22 -19.33 9.61
N TRP A 166 -7.43 -18.79 9.42
CA TRP A 166 -7.66 -17.36 9.22
C TRP A 166 -7.88 -16.71 10.57
N ILE A 167 -6.93 -15.89 11.00
CA ILE A 167 -6.91 -15.23 12.31
C ILE A 167 -7.10 -13.74 12.10
N ASP A 168 -8.06 -13.17 12.82
CA ASP A 168 -8.42 -11.78 12.70
C ASP A 168 -7.45 -10.84 13.48
N PRO A 169 -7.56 -9.51 13.29
CA PRO A 169 -6.72 -8.54 13.99
C PRO A 169 -6.84 -8.56 15.52
N THR A 170 -7.90 -9.17 16.07
CA THR A 170 -8.13 -9.34 17.51
C THR A 170 -7.60 -10.67 18.05
N ASN A 171 -6.85 -11.41 17.23
CA ASN A 171 -6.27 -12.71 17.54
C ASN A 171 -7.35 -13.79 17.79
N VAL A 172 -8.49 -13.70 17.11
CA VAL A 172 -9.54 -14.72 17.11
C VAL A 172 -9.49 -15.52 15.81
N LEU A 173 -9.71 -16.83 15.93
CA LEU A 173 -9.89 -17.68 14.76
C LEU A 173 -11.23 -17.36 14.09
N ALA A 174 -11.18 -16.89 12.85
CA ALA A 174 -12.36 -16.50 12.08
C ALA A 174 -12.85 -17.61 11.14
N ALA A 175 -11.90 -18.35 10.53
CA ALA A 175 -12.21 -19.47 9.65
C ALA A 175 -11.06 -20.48 9.64
N VAL A 176 -11.39 -21.72 9.27
CA VAL A 176 -10.43 -22.79 9.02
C VAL A 176 -10.75 -23.38 7.65
N THR A 177 -9.75 -23.46 6.80
CA THR A 177 -9.89 -24.09 5.49
C THR A 177 -8.93 -25.25 5.37
N SER A 178 -9.46 -26.46 5.24
CA SER A 178 -8.67 -27.68 5.04
C SER A 178 -8.64 -28.02 3.55
N VAL A 179 -7.44 -28.28 3.04
CA VAL A 179 -7.18 -28.51 1.61
C VAL A 179 -6.27 -29.70 1.45
N MET A 180 -6.60 -30.55 0.48
CA MET A 180 -5.75 -31.64 0.04
C MET A 180 -4.90 -31.13 -1.12
N ILE A 181 -3.60 -30.98 -0.88
CA ILE A 181 -2.62 -30.66 -1.92
C ILE A 181 -2.34 -31.95 -2.68
N ASP A 182 -2.69 -31.96 -3.96
CA ASP A 182 -2.32 -33.04 -4.87
C ASP A 182 -0.85 -32.88 -5.26
N GLY A 183 -0.11 -33.98 -5.29
CA GLY A 183 1.29 -34.02 -5.65
C GLY A 183 1.56 -33.58 -7.10
N ASN A 184 0.55 -33.69 -7.98
CA ASN A 184 0.66 -33.31 -9.40
C ASN A 184 0.38 -31.83 -9.68
N THR A 185 -0.28 -31.11 -8.78
CA THR A 185 -0.66 -29.70 -8.97
C THR A 185 0.33 -28.77 -8.31
N THR A 186 0.89 -27.83 -9.07
CA THR A 186 1.89 -26.88 -8.55
C THR A 186 1.24 -25.66 -7.93
N ILE A 187 0.24 -25.05 -8.57
CA ILE A 187 -0.42 -23.83 -8.09
C ILE A 187 -1.91 -24.10 -7.88
N ASP A 188 -2.42 -23.76 -6.71
CA ASP A 188 -3.85 -23.81 -6.41
C ASP A 188 -4.29 -22.62 -5.54
N HIS A 189 -5.59 -22.47 -5.38
CA HIS A 189 -6.21 -21.33 -4.72
C HIS A 189 -7.45 -21.73 -3.92
N VAL A 190 -7.72 -20.96 -2.87
CA VAL A 190 -8.77 -21.27 -1.90
C VAL A 190 -9.46 -19.99 -1.51
N ARG A 191 -10.77 -19.90 -1.76
CA ARG A 191 -11.56 -18.77 -1.29
C ARG A 191 -11.80 -18.88 0.21
N SER A 192 -11.64 -17.78 0.93
CA SER A 192 -11.97 -17.72 2.35
C SER A 192 -13.48 -17.86 2.57
N THR A 193 -13.87 -18.43 3.72
CA THR A 193 -15.28 -18.49 4.16
C THR A 193 -15.63 -17.33 5.09
N LEU A 194 -14.87 -16.23 5.03
CA LEU A 194 -15.06 -15.08 5.89
C LEU A 194 -16.34 -14.33 5.49
N LYS A 195 -17.11 -13.92 6.49
CA LYS A 195 -18.30 -13.09 6.26
C LYS A 195 -17.90 -11.62 6.18
N THR A 196 -18.53 -10.89 5.26
CA THR A 196 -18.39 -9.45 5.15
C THR A 196 -19.40 -8.73 6.06
N PRO A 197 -19.05 -7.58 6.66
CA PRO A 197 -17.75 -6.92 6.54
C PRO A 197 -16.67 -7.64 7.35
N ILE A 198 -15.48 -7.71 6.77
CA ILE A 198 -14.26 -8.23 7.38
C ILE A 198 -13.68 -7.14 8.28
N LEU A 199 -13.30 -7.49 9.50
CA LEU A 199 -12.75 -6.53 10.46
C LEU A 199 -11.49 -5.86 9.90
N PRO A 200 -11.41 -4.52 9.82
CA PRO A 200 -10.21 -3.86 9.32
C PRO A 200 -9.00 -4.06 10.23
N GLY A 201 -7.82 -4.24 9.62
CA GLY A 201 -6.56 -4.45 10.31
C GLY A 201 -5.69 -5.50 9.65
N GLU A 202 -4.66 -5.90 10.39
CA GLU A 202 -3.71 -6.93 9.97
C GLU A 202 -4.25 -8.31 10.32
N TRP A 203 -4.60 -9.06 9.28
CA TRP A 203 -5.03 -10.45 9.36
C TRP A 203 -3.83 -11.37 9.22
N LYS A 204 -3.94 -12.55 9.80
CA LYS A 204 -2.91 -13.60 9.73
C LYS A 204 -3.49 -14.88 9.18
N ILE A 205 -2.66 -15.60 8.44
CA ILE A 205 -2.92 -16.97 8.01
C ILE A 205 -1.80 -17.84 8.53
N LYS A 206 -2.17 -18.91 9.23
CA LYS A 206 -1.24 -19.95 9.67
C LYS A 206 -1.48 -21.23 8.89
N LEU A 207 -0.44 -21.75 8.26
CA LEU A 207 -0.42 -23.08 7.65
C LEU A 207 -0.10 -24.11 8.74
N VAL A 208 -1.04 -25.03 8.97
CA VAL A 208 -0.92 -26.11 9.95
C VAL A 208 -0.98 -27.46 9.24
N TRP A 209 -0.02 -28.33 9.57
CA TRP A 209 0.04 -29.72 9.11
C TRP A 209 0.55 -30.60 10.25
N ASN A 210 0.03 -31.82 10.39
CA ASN A 210 0.41 -32.75 11.46
C ASN A 210 0.48 -32.12 12.88
N SER A 211 -0.53 -31.31 13.21
CA SER A 211 -0.61 -30.57 14.48
C SER A 211 0.51 -29.55 14.74
N GLN A 212 1.25 -29.11 13.72
CA GLN A 212 2.32 -28.13 13.83
C GLN A 212 2.13 -26.98 12.86
N VAL A 213 2.55 -25.77 13.25
CA VAL A 213 2.50 -24.58 12.39
C VAL A 213 3.82 -24.45 11.63
N PHE A 214 3.73 -24.33 10.30
CA PHE A 214 4.89 -24.26 9.43
C PHE A 214 5.19 -22.84 8.96
N VAL A 215 4.15 -22.14 8.53
CA VAL A 215 4.27 -20.83 7.90
C VAL A 215 3.19 -19.91 8.43
N GLU A 216 3.56 -18.67 8.69
CA GLU A 216 2.65 -17.56 8.96
C GLU A 216 2.80 -16.54 7.82
N THR A 217 1.69 -16.17 7.18
CA THR A 217 1.62 -15.01 6.29
C THR A 217 0.59 -14.03 6.83
N SER A 218 0.72 -12.77 6.46
CA SER A 218 -0.23 -11.74 6.87
C SER A 218 -0.81 -11.04 5.64
N PHE A 219 -1.98 -10.43 5.80
CA PHE A 219 -2.53 -9.49 4.81
C PHE A 219 -3.27 -8.34 5.49
N LEU A 220 -3.44 -7.23 4.78
CA LEU A 220 -4.11 -6.04 5.31
C LEU A 220 -5.54 -5.93 4.77
N ILE A 221 -6.50 -5.77 5.67
CA ILE A 221 -7.82 -5.21 5.35
C ILE A 221 -7.79 -3.74 5.73
N SER A 222 -7.72 -2.86 4.73
CA SER A 222 -7.72 -1.41 4.96
C SER A 222 -9.12 -0.93 5.33
N PRO A 223 -9.28 -0.11 6.38
CA PRO A 223 -10.52 0.62 6.59
C PRO A 223 -10.84 1.49 5.36
N LEU A 224 -12.14 1.64 5.09
CA LEU A 224 -12.62 2.55 4.05
C LEU A 224 -12.80 3.94 4.63
N GLU A 225 -12.35 4.96 3.91
CA GLU A 225 -12.64 6.38 4.20
C GLU A 225 -13.92 6.84 3.49
N PHE A 226 -14.17 6.27 2.31
CA PHE A 226 -15.31 6.58 1.46
C PHE A 226 -16.15 5.34 1.22
N LEU A 227 -17.47 5.51 1.21
CA LEU A 227 -18.43 4.53 0.78
C LEU A 227 -19.27 5.15 -0.34
N ASN A 228 -19.36 4.48 -1.49
CA ASN A 228 -20.02 5.03 -2.68
C ASN A 228 -19.53 6.43 -3.06
N LYS A 229 -18.20 6.66 -2.96
CA LYS A 229 -17.52 7.94 -3.21
C LYS A 229 -17.90 9.09 -2.25
N MET A 230 -18.66 8.81 -1.19
CA MET A 230 -18.99 9.78 -0.15
C MET A 230 -18.18 9.47 1.12
N PRO A 231 -17.71 10.49 1.87
CA PRO A 231 -17.07 10.26 3.16
C PRO A 231 -17.98 9.47 4.10
N LEU A 232 -17.41 8.53 4.85
CA LEU A 232 -18.19 7.75 5.82
C LEU A 232 -18.79 8.63 6.90
N THR A 233 -20.07 8.43 7.16
CA THR A 233 -20.78 9.05 8.28
C THR A 233 -20.56 8.25 9.57
N SER A 234 -20.72 8.91 10.72
CA SER A 234 -20.63 8.25 12.05
C SER A 234 -21.66 7.14 12.24
N GLN A 235 -22.78 7.15 11.52
CA GLN A 235 -23.78 6.08 11.55
C GLN A 235 -23.33 4.86 10.75
N GLN A 236 -22.62 5.06 9.63
CA GLN A 236 -22.17 3.98 8.75
C GLN A 236 -20.89 3.31 9.24
N VAL A 237 -20.00 4.07 9.88
CA VAL A 237 -18.65 3.60 10.19
C VAL A 237 -18.63 2.33 11.05
N GLY A 238 -19.52 2.24 12.04
CA GLY A 238 -19.64 1.06 12.89
C GLY A 238 -20.07 -0.18 12.12
N PHE A 239 -20.90 -0.04 11.09
CA PHE A 239 -21.28 -1.17 10.22
C PHE A 239 -20.15 -1.56 9.28
N VAL A 240 -19.41 -0.60 8.72
CA VAL A 240 -18.34 -0.88 7.74
C VAL A 240 -17.08 -1.42 8.39
N HIS A 241 -16.72 -0.93 9.59
CA HIS A 241 -15.48 -1.27 10.29
C HIS A 241 -15.70 -2.17 11.51
N GLY A 242 -16.94 -2.54 11.85
CA GLY A 242 -17.25 -3.38 13.02
C GLY A 242 -16.90 -4.87 12.85
N GLY A 243 -16.69 -5.33 11.61
CA GLY A 243 -16.45 -6.74 11.33
C GLY A 243 -17.70 -7.62 11.49
N SER A 244 -17.53 -8.92 11.27
CA SER A 244 -18.61 -9.94 11.36
C SER A 244 -18.50 -10.81 12.62
N TYR A 245 -17.78 -10.36 13.63
CA TYR A 245 -17.61 -11.06 14.91
C TYR A 245 -18.91 -11.00 15.75
N PRO A 246 -19.31 -12.07 16.48
CA PRO A 246 -18.61 -13.34 16.67
C PRO A 246 -18.69 -14.28 15.46
N TYR A 247 -17.58 -14.99 15.18
CA TYR A 247 -17.52 -15.96 14.10
C TYR A 247 -18.18 -17.29 14.49
N SER A 248 -19.03 -17.82 13.62
CA SER A 248 -19.61 -19.15 13.80
C SER A 248 -18.65 -20.21 13.26
N LEU A 249 -17.75 -20.67 14.12
CA LEU A 249 -16.96 -21.87 13.85
C LEU A 249 -17.81 -23.09 14.23
N LYS A 250 -17.90 -24.07 13.33
CA LYS A 250 -18.44 -25.39 13.68
C LYS A 250 -17.62 -25.97 14.84
N SER A 251 -18.17 -26.96 15.56
CA SER A 251 -17.68 -27.53 16.83
C SER A 251 -16.18 -27.88 16.95
N ALA A 252 -15.42 -27.89 15.85
CA ALA A 252 -13.96 -28.05 15.82
C ALA A 252 -13.15 -26.78 16.18
N GLY A 253 -13.80 -25.62 16.42
CA GLY A 253 -13.10 -24.36 16.68
C GLY A 253 -12.14 -24.38 17.89
N SER A 254 -12.47 -25.10 18.95
CA SER A 254 -11.68 -25.17 20.19
C SER A 254 -10.34 -25.88 20.05
N PHE A 255 -10.20 -26.80 19.09
CA PHE A 255 -8.93 -27.50 18.84
C PHE A 255 -7.86 -26.55 18.29
N TRP A 256 -8.27 -25.58 17.47
CA TRP A 256 -7.39 -24.70 16.74
C TRP A 256 -6.93 -23.47 17.55
N THR A 257 -7.60 -23.16 18.66
CA THR A 257 -7.26 -21.98 19.49
C THR A 257 -5.87 -22.06 20.10
N ARG A 258 -5.31 -23.27 20.27
CA ARG A 258 -3.92 -23.48 20.73
C ARG A 258 -2.85 -22.90 19.79
N TYR A 259 -3.20 -22.61 18.54
CA TYR A 259 -2.30 -22.02 17.55
C TYR A 259 -2.37 -20.48 17.52
N LEU A 260 -3.13 -19.85 18.40
CA LEU A 260 -3.27 -18.40 18.48
C LEU A 260 -2.08 -17.72 19.18
N ASP A 261 -1.96 -16.41 18.97
CA ASP A 261 -1.05 -15.45 19.62
C ASP A 261 -1.08 -15.46 21.16
N SER A 262 -0.34 -16.28 21.90
CA SER A 262 -0.43 -16.25 23.38
C SER A 262 -0.02 -14.90 24.01
N ASN A 263 0.84 -14.13 23.33
CA ASN A 263 1.30 -12.82 23.80
C ASN A 263 0.34 -11.68 23.42
N LYS A 264 -0.75 -12.00 22.73
CA LYS A 264 -1.73 -11.02 22.22
C LYS A 264 -3.10 -11.26 22.84
N PRO A 265 -3.36 -10.66 24.02
CA PRO A 265 -4.61 -10.90 24.74
C PRO A 265 -5.80 -10.31 23.96
N HIS A 266 -6.75 -11.17 23.61
CA HIS A 266 -7.93 -10.85 22.81
C HIS A 266 -8.68 -9.63 23.33
N GLU A 267 -8.97 -9.58 24.63
CA GLU A 267 -9.77 -8.50 25.26
C GLU A 267 -9.21 -7.10 24.98
N SER A 268 -7.87 -6.94 25.02
CA SER A 268 -7.22 -5.66 24.76
C SER A 268 -7.31 -5.24 23.29
N LEU A 269 -7.23 -6.22 22.38
CA LEU A 269 -7.30 -6.00 20.95
C LEU A 269 -8.75 -5.76 20.50
N GLU A 270 -9.71 -6.48 21.08
CA GLU A 270 -11.14 -6.28 20.85
C GLU A 270 -11.57 -4.88 21.26
N ARG A 271 -11.15 -4.41 22.45
CA ARG A 271 -11.41 -3.03 22.90
C ARG A 271 -10.83 -2.00 21.92
N LYS A 272 -9.59 -2.22 21.46
CA LYS A 272 -8.94 -1.35 20.48
C LYS A 272 -9.69 -1.37 19.13
N ALA A 273 -10.12 -2.53 18.66
CA ALA A 273 -10.88 -2.69 17.43
C ALA A 273 -12.25 -1.97 17.52
N ALA A 274 -12.95 -2.10 18.65
CA ALA A 274 -14.23 -1.44 18.90
C ALA A 274 -14.11 0.10 18.97
N LEU A 275 -12.98 0.63 19.45
CA LEU A 275 -12.70 2.07 19.38
C LEU A 275 -12.38 2.50 17.94
N ASN A 276 -11.57 1.71 17.24
CA ASN A 276 -11.18 2.00 15.86
C ASN A 276 -12.38 1.97 14.89
N SER A 277 -13.36 1.09 15.10
CA SER A 277 -14.55 0.98 14.25
C SER A 277 -15.49 2.18 14.31
N ARG A 278 -15.24 3.14 15.21
CA ARG A 278 -16.03 4.37 15.39
C ARG A 278 -15.32 5.62 14.87
N ARG A 279 -14.07 5.50 14.41
CA ARG A 279 -13.26 6.65 13.97
C ARG A 279 -13.80 7.22 12.66
N THR A 280 -13.93 8.54 12.57
CA THR A 280 -14.33 9.23 11.34
C THR A 280 -13.39 10.39 11.03
N GLY A 281 -13.49 10.93 9.82
CA GLY A 281 -12.71 12.08 9.38
C GLY A 281 -11.20 11.90 9.57
N PHE A 282 -10.54 12.89 10.16
CA PHE A 282 -9.08 12.90 10.31
C PHE A 282 -8.54 11.76 11.18
N ASP A 283 -9.26 11.34 12.23
CA ASP A 283 -8.82 10.22 13.08
C ASP A 283 -8.85 8.88 12.33
N LEU A 284 -9.86 8.70 11.47
CA LEU A 284 -9.91 7.56 10.55
C LEU A 284 -8.75 7.59 9.55
N GLN A 285 -8.45 8.76 8.98
CA GLN A 285 -7.31 8.93 8.07
C GLN A 285 -5.99 8.54 8.73
N GLN A 286 -5.75 8.99 9.97
CA GLN A 286 -4.55 8.62 10.72
C GLN A 286 -4.48 7.11 10.97
N TRP A 287 -5.59 6.48 11.32
CA TRP A 287 -5.64 5.03 11.50
C TRP A 287 -5.30 4.30 10.19
N ILE A 288 -5.92 4.67 9.07
CA ILE A 288 -5.63 4.10 7.74
C ILE A 288 -4.14 4.29 7.40
N ASP A 289 -3.62 5.51 7.54
CA ASP A 289 -2.23 5.83 7.22
C ASP A 289 -1.24 5.02 8.08
N SER A 290 -1.56 4.80 9.37
CA SER A 290 -0.75 3.97 10.28
C SER A 290 -0.75 2.47 9.92
N LEU A 291 -1.82 1.99 9.27
CA LEU A 291 -1.90 0.63 8.77
C LEU A 291 -1.10 0.53 7.46
N VAL A 292 -1.46 1.36 6.47
CA VAL A 292 -0.89 1.31 5.12
C VAL A 292 0.63 1.54 5.14
N SER A 293 1.15 2.47 5.94
CA SER A 293 2.61 2.72 6.04
C SER A 293 3.44 1.49 6.43
N ARG A 294 2.87 0.55 7.20
CA ARG A 294 3.56 -0.69 7.59
C ARG A 294 3.64 -1.69 6.44
N TRP A 295 2.70 -1.62 5.50
CA TRP A 295 2.47 -2.60 4.43
C TRP A 295 3.06 -2.22 3.08
N PHE A 296 3.53 -1.00 2.91
CA PHE A 296 4.12 -0.53 1.67
C PHE A 296 5.54 -0.01 1.90
N THR A 297 6.41 -0.27 0.93
CA THR A 297 7.70 0.39 0.77
C THR A 297 7.50 1.52 -0.22
N ILE A 298 7.87 2.73 0.20
CA ILE A 298 7.81 3.92 -0.64
C ILE A 298 9.18 4.08 -1.29
N GLY A 299 9.20 4.06 -2.63
CA GLY A 299 10.40 4.27 -3.43
C GLY A 299 10.63 5.75 -3.75
N GLU A 300 11.25 5.98 -4.90
CA GLU A 300 11.60 7.30 -5.41
C GLU A 300 10.37 8.07 -5.90
N THR A 301 10.49 9.40 -5.90
CA THR A 301 9.49 10.33 -6.42
C THR A 301 10.12 11.20 -7.50
N CYS A 302 9.46 11.32 -8.65
CA CYS A 302 9.87 12.18 -9.76
C CYS A 302 8.78 13.21 -10.05
N VAL A 303 9.15 14.30 -10.74
CA VAL A 303 8.23 15.36 -11.17
C VAL A 303 7.90 15.27 -12.65
N LEU A 304 6.62 15.42 -12.98
CA LEU A 304 6.09 15.46 -14.35
C LEU A 304 6.12 16.89 -14.90
N ASN A 305 6.25 17.01 -16.22
CA ASN A 305 6.12 18.28 -16.96
C ASN A 305 7.02 19.41 -16.45
N SER A 306 8.14 19.06 -15.84
CA SER A 306 9.14 19.99 -15.34
C SER A 306 10.53 19.37 -15.42
N ALA A 307 11.55 20.21 -15.53
CA ALA A 307 12.93 19.80 -15.32
C ALA A 307 13.13 19.39 -13.84
N ASN A 308 14.34 19.01 -13.46
CA ASN A 308 14.63 18.70 -12.06
C ASN A 308 14.30 19.91 -11.17
N ILE A 309 13.55 19.68 -10.10
CA ILE A 309 13.14 20.72 -9.14
C ILE A 309 13.89 20.50 -7.84
N ALA A 310 14.59 21.52 -7.38
CA ALA A 310 15.21 21.55 -6.07
C ALA A 310 14.28 22.25 -5.07
N LEU A 311 13.73 21.48 -4.13
CA LEU A 311 12.93 21.99 -3.02
C LEU A 311 13.86 22.36 -1.88
N ARG A 312 13.87 23.63 -1.47
CA ARG A 312 14.68 24.10 -0.33
C ARG A 312 13.92 23.92 0.97
N CYS A 313 14.53 23.17 1.87
CA CYS A 313 13.94 22.63 3.08
C CYS A 313 14.70 23.21 4.29
N GLY A 314 14.46 24.49 4.58
CA GLY A 314 15.23 25.26 5.57
C GLY A 314 16.60 25.72 5.03
N THR A 315 17.53 26.04 5.93
CA THR A 315 18.82 26.65 5.59
C THR A 315 19.88 25.67 5.06
N SER A 316 19.79 24.38 5.39
CA SER A 316 20.84 23.40 5.08
C SER A 316 20.40 22.17 4.27
N TRP A 317 19.10 21.95 4.06
CA TRP A 317 18.60 20.78 3.33
C TRP A 317 17.94 21.22 2.02
N THR A 318 18.34 20.60 0.92
CA THR A 318 17.62 20.66 -0.36
C THR A 318 17.20 19.26 -0.77
N HIS A 319 15.93 19.07 -1.11
CA HIS A 319 15.40 17.84 -1.66
C HIS A 319 15.23 18.00 -3.18
N SER A 320 15.98 17.23 -3.97
CA SER A 320 15.90 17.31 -5.43
C SER A 320 14.94 16.26 -5.97
N LEU A 321 13.91 16.70 -6.68
CA LEU A 321 13.03 15.85 -7.46
C LEU A 321 13.55 15.78 -8.90
N GLU A 322 13.82 14.56 -9.36
CA GLU A 322 14.23 14.32 -10.74
C GLU A 322 13.05 14.39 -11.71
N SER A 323 13.31 14.74 -12.96
CA SER A 323 12.31 14.72 -14.03
C SER A 323 11.93 13.29 -14.39
N CYS A 324 10.63 12.98 -14.36
CA CYS A 324 10.09 11.65 -14.65
C CYS A 324 10.49 11.10 -16.04
N VAL A 325 10.70 11.97 -17.04
CA VAL A 325 11.13 11.54 -18.40
C VAL A 325 12.53 10.92 -18.39
N ARG A 326 13.35 11.20 -17.37
CA ARG A 326 14.69 10.64 -17.21
C ARG A 326 14.76 9.49 -16.21
N THR A 327 13.62 9.08 -15.66
CA THR A 327 13.53 8.11 -14.59
C THR A 327 12.97 6.78 -15.14
N PRO A 328 13.78 5.71 -15.26
CA PRO A 328 13.38 4.49 -15.99
C PRO A 328 12.12 3.78 -15.51
N TRP A 329 11.78 3.91 -14.22
CA TRP A 329 10.57 3.30 -13.66
C TRP A 329 9.32 4.15 -13.86
N SER A 330 9.44 5.41 -14.28
CA SER A 330 8.30 6.30 -14.47
C SER A 330 7.49 5.94 -15.70
N SER A 331 6.18 6.19 -15.66
CA SER A 331 5.34 6.02 -16.85
C SER A 331 5.57 7.11 -17.91
N ALA A 332 6.33 8.17 -17.60
CA ALA A 332 6.70 9.22 -18.55
C ALA A 332 8.08 8.95 -19.18
N TYR A 333 8.76 7.89 -18.78
CA TYR A 333 10.00 7.46 -19.41
C TYR A 333 9.71 6.99 -20.85
N PRO A 334 10.55 7.34 -21.85
CA PRO A 334 10.30 6.98 -23.24
C PRO A 334 10.15 5.47 -23.44
N ASP A 335 9.05 5.04 -24.07
CA ASP A 335 8.77 3.64 -24.39
C ASP A 335 8.56 3.46 -25.91
N PRO A 336 9.65 3.45 -26.71
CA PRO A 336 9.57 3.45 -28.17
C PRO A 336 8.75 2.31 -28.75
N LYS A 337 8.67 1.16 -28.07
CA LYS A 337 7.90 0.00 -28.53
C LYS A 337 6.39 0.27 -28.59
N SER A 338 5.90 1.22 -27.78
CA SER A 338 4.48 1.55 -27.59
C SER A 338 4.10 2.86 -28.28
N ASP A 339 5.08 3.73 -28.55
CA ASP A 339 4.86 5.01 -29.21
C ASP A 339 4.78 4.88 -30.74
N ILE A 340 3.70 5.39 -31.32
CA ILE A 340 3.48 5.44 -32.76
C ILE A 340 3.70 6.88 -33.22
N VAL A 341 4.74 7.11 -34.03
CA VAL A 341 5.13 8.47 -34.45
C VAL A 341 4.51 8.82 -35.80
N SER A 342 4.49 7.88 -36.74
CA SER A 342 3.95 8.12 -38.08
C SER A 342 3.62 6.81 -38.80
N ILE A 343 3.02 6.91 -39.99
CA ILE A 343 2.78 5.77 -40.88
C ILE A 343 3.73 5.90 -42.06
N ASN A 344 4.42 4.82 -42.40
CA ASN A 344 5.26 4.74 -43.58
C ASN A 344 4.38 4.75 -44.84
N GLY A 345 4.48 5.83 -45.62
CA GLY A 345 3.65 6.04 -46.81
C GLY A 345 3.89 5.05 -47.96
N THR A 346 4.99 4.29 -47.94
CA THR A 346 5.28 3.28 -48.98
C THR A 346 4.88 1.87 -48.59
N SER A 347 5.10 1.48 -47.33
CA SER A 347 4.84 0.12 -46.85
C SER A 347 3.53 -0.02 -46.07
N GLY A 348 2.94 1.09 -45.62
CA GLY A 348 1.77 1.09 -44.73
C GLY A 348 2.08 0.69 -43.29
N TYR A 349 3.35 0.42 -42.94
CA TYR A 349 3.75 0.08 -41.58
C TYR A 349 3.76 1.29 -40.65
N LEU A 350 3.58 1.05 -39.36
CA LEU A 350 3.73 2.06 -38.32
C LEU A 350 5.21 2.30 -38.04
N ASN A 351 5.64 3.56 -38.09
CA ASN A 351 6.93 3.99 -37.58
C ASN A 351 6.80 4.18 -36.07
N ARG A 352 7.53 3.35 -35.33
CA ARG A 352 7.71 3.48 -33.88
C ARG A 352 8.95 4.32 -33.60
N TRP A 353 9.01 4.96 -32.43
CA TRP A 353 10.13 5.82 -32.05
C TRP A 353 11.45 5.04 -31.96
#